data_AF-A0A1V2PJW3-F1
#
_entry.id   AF-A0A1V2PJW3-F1
#
_cell.length_a   1.000
_cell.length_b   1.000
_cell.length_c   1.000
_cell.angle_alpha   90.00
_cell.angle_beta   90.00
_cell.angle_gamma   90.00
#
_symmetry.space_group_name_H-M   'P 1'
#
loop_
_entity.id
_entity.type
_entity.pdbx_description
1 polymer ?
#
loop_
_entity_poly.entity_id
_entity_poly.type
_entity_poly.pdbx_seq_one_letter_code
_entity_poly.pdbx_strand_id
1 'polypeptide(L)'
;MNRVVLVLTLVALLVAPSAAATSTGTTITVLQLNLCHGGMAGCYRGDAVLRRASEVIRTSRPQVLSLNEMCSGDIDRLRPAMGPARALFVAARNLDGTPVLCTGSDEQYGNIIMVSLGFAGTTEESGVYAAQYTAPDGIGELRSWACLPAARLSACTTHLSSDNAPTAFAQCKELMGRVAGYPRPTVVAGDFNLDDACDPGAFERRDDGGVQYVFASDDVSFVRTNEIDMTGTTDHPGLLVTLASR
;
A
#
# COMPACT_ATOMS: atom_id res chain seq x y z
N MET A 1 -9.64 49.03 -65.96
CA MET A 1 -10.14 48.17 -64.87
C MET A 1 -9.09 47.09 -64.61
N ASN A 2 -8.23 47.30 -63.61
CA ASN A 2 -7.12 46.41 -63.28
C ASN A 2 -7.61 45.21 -62.47
N ARG A 3 -7.29 43.99 -62.90
CA ARG A 3 -7.44 42.76 -62.12
C ARG A 3 -6.12 42.43 -61.45
N VAL A 4 -6.08 42.54 -60.12
CA VAL A 4 -4.98 42.08 -59.28
C VAL A 4 -5.24 40.61 -58.94
N VAL A 5 -4.30 39.73 -59.28
CA VAL A 5 -4.32 38.30 -58.90
C VAL A 5 -3.45 38.17 -57.65
N LEU A 6 -4.07 37.81 -56.53
CA LEU A 6 -3.38 37.53 -55.26
C LEU A 6 -3.04 36.03 -55.22
N VAL A 7 -1.74 35.70 -55.25
CA VAL A 7 -1.26 34.32 -55.04
C VAL A 7 -1.00 34.13 -53.54
N LEU A 8 -1.82 33.31 -52.88
CA LEU A 8 -1.57 32.86 -51.51
C LEU A 8 -0.69 31.61 -51.54
N THR A 9 0.56 31.74 -51.11
CA THR A 9 1.48 30.63 -50.84
C THR A 9 1.15 30.03 -49.47
N LEU A 10 0.59 28.82 -49.45
CA LEU A 10 0.46 28.00 -48.24
C LEU A 10 1.84 27.42 -47.88
N VAL A 11 2.41 27.84 -46.75
CA VAL A 11 3.57 27.18 -46.13
C VAL A 11 3.04 26.14 -45.15
N ALA A 12 3.12 24.86 -45.50
CA ALA A 12 2.83 23.77 -44.58
C ALA A 12 4.04 23.55 -43.66
N LEU A 13 3.96 23.99 -42.41
CA LEU A 13 4.91 23.59 -41.37
C LEU A 13 4.66 22.12 -41.01
N LEU A 14 5.58 21.24 -41.40
CA LEU A 14 5.67 19.89 -40.87
C LEU A 14 6.13 19.97 -39.41
N VAL A 15 5.19 19.96 -38.48
CA VAL A 15 5.48 19.69 -37.06
C VAL A 15 5.72 18.19 -36.93
N ALA A 16 6.98 17.78 -36.81
CA ALA A 16 7.31 16.40 -36.46
C ALA A 16 6.72 16.11 -35.06
N PRO A 17 6.03 14.97 -34.87
CA PRO A 17 5.59 14.58 -33.54
C PRO A 17 6.83 14.34 -32.67
N SER A 18 7.02 15.15 -31.63
CA SER A 18 7.99 14.86 -30.58
C SER A 18 7.66 13.51 -29.98
N ALA A 19 8.47 12.50 -30.27
CA ALA A 19 8.47 11.25 -29.56
C ALA A 19 8.75 11.57 -28.08
N ALA A 20 7.72 11.53 -27.25
CA ALA A 20 7.89 11.56 -25.81
C ALA A 20 8.83 10.39 -25.46
N ALA A 21 10.02 10.72 -24.97
CA ALA A 21 10.95 9.72 -24.46
C ALA A 21 10.25 8.98 -23.31
N THR A 22 9.77 7.76 -23.58
CA THR A 22 9.41 6.82 -22.52
C THR A 22 10.69 6.57 -21.73
N SER A 23 10.77 7.17 -20.54
CA SER A 23 11.74 6.80 -19.52
C SER A 23 11.74 5.28 -19.40
N THR A 24 12.86 4.65 -19.77
CA THR A 24 13.09 3.21 -19.59
C THR A 24 13.49 2.90 -18.14
N GLY A 25 12.93 3.64 -17.18
CA GLY A 25 13.10 3.37 -15.76
C GLY A 25 12.35 2.11 -15.34
N THR A 26 12.88 1.37 -14.37
CA THR A 26 12.14 0.26 -13.76
C THR A 26 10.93 0.83 -13.02
N THR A 27 9.73 0.48 -13.44
CA THR A 27 8.50 0.83 -12.70
C THR A 27 8.31 -0.10 -11.51
N ILE A 28 7.83 0.44 -10.41
CA ILE A 28 7.47 -0.30 -9.19
C ILE A 28 5.97 -0.16 -9.00
N THR A 29 5.26 -1.27 -8.86
CA THR A 29 3.83 -1.29 -8.54
C THR A 29 3.63 -1.70 -7.09
N VAL A 30 2.86 -0.90 -6.36
CA VAL A 30 2.50 -1.10 -4.96
C VAL A 30 0.99 -1.29 -4.90
N LEU A 31 0.54 -2.40 -4.33
CA LEU A 31 -0.87 -2.69 -4.09
C LEU A 31 -1.12 -2.73 -2.58
N GLN A 32 -2.07 -1.93 -2.13
CA GLN A 32 -2.57 -1.89 -0.77
C GLN A 32 -4.01 -2.39 -0.73
N LEU A 33 -4.31 -3.34 0.15
CA LEU A 33 -5.66 -3.86 0.40
C LEU A 33 -5.92 -4.02 1.90
N ASN A 34 -6.98 -3.44 2.45
CA ASN A 34 -7.62 -3.93 3.68
C ASN A 34 -8.73 -4.92 3.27
N LEU A 35 -8.69 -6.16 3.77
CA LEU A 35 -9.58 -7.24 3.29
C LEU A 35 -10.67 -7.66 4.28
N CYS A 36 -10.66 -7.17 5.51
CA CYS A 36 -11.56 -7.65 6.58
C CYS A 36 -11.57 -9.17 6.80
N HIS A 37 -10.59 -9.91 6.28
CA HIS A 37 -10.65 -11.37 6.20
C HIS A 37 -10.49 -12.03 7.58
N GLY A 38 -9.86 -11.33 8.52
CA GLY A 38 -9.72 -11.76 9.90
C GLY A 38 -11.02 -11.90 10.69
N GLY A 39 -12.12 -11.34 10.19
CA GLY A 39 -13.43 -11.46 10.81
C GLY A 39 -13.69 -10.49 11.97
N MET A 40 -12.76 -9.57 12.25
CA MET A 40 -12.91 -8.58 13.33
C MET A 40 -13.86 -7.44 12.94
N ALA A 41 -13.89 -7.09 11.66
CA ALA A 41 -14.74 -6.02 11.12
C ALA A 41 -16.07 -6.55 10.53
N GLY A 42 -17.12 -5.70 10.55
CA GLY A 42 -18.46 -6.04 10.07
C GLY A 42 -18.58 -6.33 8.56
N CYS A 43 -17.54 -5.96 7.79
CA CYS A 43 -17.37 -6.27 6.37
C CYS A 43 -16.97 -7.73 6.10
N TYR A 44 -16.70 -8.56 7.12
CA TYR A 44 -16.33 -9.95 6.91
C TYR A 44 -17.39 -10.76 6.14
N ARG A 45 -16.95 -11.45 5.09
CA ARG A 45 -17.78 -12.33 4.24
C ARG A 45 -17.11 -13.69 3.99
N GLY A 46 -16.14 -14.08 4.82
CA GLY A 46 -15.32 -15.27 4.61
C GLY A 46 -14.44 -15.19 3.36
N ASP A 47 -14.13 -16.36 2.79
CA ASP A 47 -13.14 -16.53 1.71
C ASP A 47 -13.43 -15.83 0.38
N ALA A 48 -14.63 -15.24 0.21
CA ALA A 48 -14.98 -14.52 -1.01
C ALA A 48 -13.96 -13.41 -1.33
N VAL A 49 -13.49 -12.71 -0.30
CA VAL A 49 -12.51 -11.62 -0.44
C VAL A 49 -11.15 -12.12 -0.91
N LEU A 50 -10.68 -13.29 -0.47
CA LEU A 50 -9.39 -13.82 -0.90
C LEU A 50 -9.38 -14.25 -2.35
N ARG A 51 -10.51 -14.78 -2.86
CA ARG A 51 -10.64 -15.08 -4.30
C ARG A 51 -10.53 -13.79 -5.11
N ARG A 52 -11.23 -12.74 -4.69
CA ARG A 52 -11.17 -11.43 -5.36
C ARG A 52 -9.79 -10.81 -5.30
N ALA A 53 -9.16 -10.79 -4.11
CA ALA A 53 -7.80 -10.31 -3.92
C ALA A 53 -6.81 -11.06 -4.83
N SER A 54 -6.94 -12.40 -4.93
CA SER A 54 -6.09 -13.20 -5.81
C SER A 54 -6.22 -12.82 -7.29
N GLU A 55 -7.43 -12.49 -7.77
CA GLU A 55 -7.64 -11.98 -9.14
C GLU A 55 -6.98 -10.63 -9.35
N VAL A 56 -7.15 -9.72 -8.39
CA VAL A 56 -6.56 -8.38 -8.43
C VAL A 56 -5.04 -8.49 -8.46
N ILE A 57 -4.43 -9.28 -7.56
CA ILE A 57 -2.98 -9.49 -7.50
C ILE A 57 -2.44 -10.07 -8.81
N ARG A 58 -3.10 -11.08 -9.40
CA ARG A 58 -2.66 -11.66 -10.69
C ARG A 58 -2.71 -10.66 -11.84
N THR A 59 -3.70 -9.77 -11.83
CA THR A 59 -3.93 -8.80 -12.88
C THR A 59 -2.99 -7.61 -12.76
N SER A 60 -2.82 -7.08 -11.54
CA SER A 60 -1.97 -5.91 -11.27
C SER A 60 -0.48 -6.24 -11.17
N ARG A 61 -0.14 -7.50 -10.83
CA ARG A 61 1.24 -8.00 -10.69
C ARG A 61 2.12 -7.09 -9.83
N PRO A 62 1.74 -6.82 -8.57
CA PRO A 62 2.45 -5.87 -7.73
C PRO A 62 3.87 -6.35 -7.43
N GLN A 63 4.81 -5.41 -7.28
CA GLN A 63 6.13 -5.69 -6.72
C GLN A 63 6.09 -5.65 -5.18
N VAL A 64 5.18 -4.86 -4.62
CA VAL A 64 4.89 -4.75 -3.18
C VAL A 64 3.40 -4.92 -2.96
N LEU A 65 3.03 -5.86 -2.11
CA LEU A 65 1.66 -6.12 -1.69
C LEU A 65 1.56 -5.94 -0.18
N SER A 66 0.84 -4.91 0.25
CA SER A 66 0.48 -4.68 1.65
C SER A 66 -0.98 -5.08 1.87
N LEU A 67 -1.22 -5.83 2.94
CA LEU A 67 -2.52 -6.37 3.29
C LEU A 67 -2.82 -6.12 4.77
N ASN A 68 -4.00 -5.60 5.06
CA ASN A 68 -4.50 -5.43 6.42
C ASN A 68 -5.71 -6.32 6.69
N GLU A 69 -5.91 -6.59 7.99
CA GLU A 69 -7.00 -7.44 8.49
C GLU A 69 -6.96 -8.88 7.98
N MET A 70 -5.76 -9.45 8.02
CA MET A 70 -5.46 -10.78 7.47
C MET A 70 -5.26 -11.81 8.57
N CYS A 71 -5.47 -13.08 8.22
CA CYS A 71 -5.01 -14.20 9.02
C CYS A 71 -3.60 -14.62 8.61
N SER A 72 -2.81 -15.13 9.55
CA SER A 72 -1.44 -15.54 9.29
C SER A 72 -1.31 -16.59 8.16
N GLY A 73 -2.30 -17.48 8.01
CA GLY A 73 -2.32 -18.50 6.96
C GLY A 73 -2.63 -17.93 5.56
N ASP A 74 -3.14 -16.71 5.46
CA ASP A 74 -3.49 -16.09 4.17
C ASP A 74 -2.27 -15.82 3.29
N ILE A 75 -1.07 -15.76 3.88
CA ILE A 75 0.19 -15.74 3.13
C ILE A 75 0.24 -16.88 2.11
N ASP A 76 -0.01 -18.12 2.54
CA ASP A 76 0.12 -19.28 1.66
C ASP A 76 -1.02 -19.37 0.65
N ARG A 77 -2.18 -18.82 1.00
CA ARG A 77 -3.36 -18.75 0.13
C ARG A 77 -3.18 -17.74 -1.00
N LEU A 78 -2.51 -16.62 -0.74
CA LEU A 78 -2.27 -15.55 -1.72
C LEU A 78 -0.95 -15.70 -2.48
N ARG A 79 0.01 -16.48 -1.96
CA ARG A 79 1.30 -16.75 -2.60
C ARG A 79 1.20 -17.21 -4.06
N PRO A 80 0.26 -18.08 -4.47
CA PRO A 80 0.12 -18.45 -5.88
C PRO A 80 -0.24 -17.27 -6.80
N ALA A 81 -0.97 -16.27 -6.30
CA ALA A 81 -1.31 -15.07 -7.07
C ALA A 81 -0.13 -14.09 -7.13
N MET A 82 0.60 -13.92 -6.03
CA MET A 82 1.76 -13.03 -5.92
C MET A 82 2.98 -13.57 -6.69
N GLY A 83 3.16 -14.89 -6.75
CA GLY A 83 4.37 -15.52 -7.25
C GLY A 83 5.53 -15.48 -6.23
N PRO A 84 6.78 -15.66 -6.68
CA PRO A 84 7.94 -15.66 -5.78
C PRO A 84 8.12 -14.32 -5.06
N ALA A 85 7.85 -14.32 -3.75
CA ALA A 85 7.95 -13.16 -2.88
C ALA A 85 8.45 -13.54 -1.48
N ARG A 86 9.20 -12.61 -0.87
CA ARG A 86 9.41 -12.60 0.58
C ARG A 86 8.12 -12.10 1.22
N ALA A 87 7.66 -12.77 2.26
CA ALA A 87 6.46 -12.39 3.00
C ALA A 87 6.81 -12.26 4.47
N LEU A 88 6.23 -11.26 5.13
CA LEU A 88 6.31 -11.05 6.57
C LEU A 88 4.91 -10.78 7.10
N PHE A 89 4.53 -11.52 8.15
CA PHE A 89 3.31 -11.30 8.91
C PHE A 89 3.66 -10.63 10.24
N VAL A 90 2.82 -9.69 10.68
CA VAL A 90 2.87 -9.14 12.03
C VAL A 90 1.48 -9.15 12.64
N ALA A 91 1.36 -9.75 13.81
CA ALA A 91 0.09 -9.82 14.52
C ALA A 91 -0.31 -8.46 15.09
N ALA A 92 -1.61 -8.17 15.10
CA ALA A 92 -2.19 -7.31 16.12
C ALA A 92 -2.21 -8.06 17.46
N ARG A 93 -2.21 -7.32 18.57
CA ARG A 93 -2.20 -7.92 19.91
C ARG A 93 -3.33 -7.40 20.77
N ASN A 94 -3.82 -8.23 21.68
CA ASN A 94 -4.66 -7.79 22.79
C ASN A 94 -3.83 -6.92 23.75
N LEU A 95 -4.51 -6.21 24.65
CA LEU A 95 -3.85 -5.36 25.65
C LEU A 95 -2.91 -6.12 26.60
N ASP A 96 -3.16 -7.41 26.81
CA ASP A 96 -2.28 -8.30 27.59
C ASP A 96 -1.06 -8.80 26.79
N GLY A 97 -0.93 -8.39 25.53
CA GLY A 97 0.16 -8.75 24.62
C GLY A 97 -0.02 -10.07 23.90
N THR A 98 -1.08 -10.84 24.17
CA THR A 98 -1.39 -12.05 23.39
C THR A 98 -1.82 -11.68 21.96
N PRO A 99 -1.60 -12.54 20.95
CA PRO A 99 -2.09 -12.27 19.60
C PRO A 99 -3.62 -12.20 19.54
N VAL A 100 -4.14 -11.28 18.72
CA VAL A 100 -5.55 -11.35 18.30
C VAL A 100 -5.70 -12.55 17.37
N LEU A 101 -6.80 -13.30 17.49
CA LEU A 101 -7.07 -14.46 16.65
C LEU A 101 -8.14 -14.15 15.61
N CYS A 102 -7.98 -14.74 14.43
CA CYS A 102 -8.98 -14.69 13.38
C CYS A 102 -10.25 -15.44 13.79
N THR A 103 -11.40 -14.89 13.40
CA THR A 103 -12.71 -15.48 13.72
C THR A 103 -12.82 -16.91 13.22
N GLY A 104 -13.15 -17.83 14.12
CA GLY A 104 -13.36 -19.25 13.80
C GLY A 104 -12.08 -20.05 13.53
N SER A 105 -10.91 -19.55 13.94
CA SER A 105 -9.62 -20.23 13.77
C SER A 105 -8.65 -19.92 14.90
N ASP A 106 -7.56 -20.70 14.99
CA ASP A 106 -6.42 -20.41 15.88
C ASP A 106 -5.33 -19.57 15.18
N GLU A 107 -5.60 -19.07 13.98
CA GLU A 107 -4.65 -18.22 13.24
C GLU A 107 -4.60 -16.81 13.82
N GLN A 108 -3.43 -16.19 13.74
CA GLN A 108 -3.25 -14.82 14.24
C GLN A 108 -3.78 -13.82 13.23
N TYR A 109 -4.44 -12.79 13.75
CA TYR A 109 -4.94 -11.64 13.01
C TYR A 109 -3.88 -10.54 12.93
N GLY A 110 -3.72 -9.89 11.77
CA GLY A 110 -2.79 -8.78 11.62
C GLY A 110 -2.54 -8.34 10.19
N ASN A 111 -1.31 -7.91 9.92
CA ASN A 111 -0.88 -7.33 8.66
C ASN A 111 0.10 -8.25 7.92
N ILE A 112 0.05 -8.24 6.59
CA ILE A 112 1.00 -8.96 5.73
C ILE A 112 1.66 -7.96 4.78
N ILE A 113 2.97 -8.05 4.64
CA ILE A 113 3.72 -7.45 3.53
C ILE A 113 4.34 -8.56 2.69
N MET A 114 4.11 -8.54 1.38
CA MET A 114 4.78 -9.41 0.42
C MET A 114 5.54 -8.56 -0.61
N VAL A 115 6.83 -8.82 -0.76
CA VAL A 115 7.68 -8.12 -1.72
C VAL A 115 8.28 -9.15 -2.66
N SER A 116 8.11 -8.92 -3.97
CA SER A 116 8.68 -9.79 -5.00
C SER A 116 10.19 -10.00 -4.78
N LEU A 117 10.69 -11.23 -4.97
CA LEU A 117 12.06 -11.60 -4.57
C LEU A 117 13.15 -10.73 -5.22
N GLY A 118 12.91 -10.20 -6.41
CA GLY A 118 13.85 -9.30 -7.09
C GLY A 118 13.98 -7.92 -6.44
N PHE A 119 13.17 -7.59 -5.43
CA PHE A 119 13.16 -6.29 -4.74
C PHE A 119 13.40 -6.40 -3.23
N ALA A 120 12.91 -7.48 -2.62
CA ALA A 120 12.93 -7.68 -1.18
C ALA A 120 14.35 -7.76 -0.61
N GLY A 121 14.58 -7.13 0.54
CA GLY A 121 15.75 -7.43 1.36
C GLY A 121 15.59 -8.72 2.16
N THR A 122 16.66 -9.11 2.85
CA THR A 122 16.69 -10.31 3.70
C THR A 122 16.39 -10.01 5.17
N THR A 123 16.44 -8.74 5.57
CA THR A 123 16.16 -8.30 6.93
C THR A 123 14.67 -8.14 7.11
N GLU A 124 14.17 -8.61 8.25
CA GLU A 124 12.79 -8.43 8.69
C GLU A 124 12.79 -7.55 9.93
N GLU A 125 11.95 -6.52 9.92
CA GLU A 125 11.70 -5.67 11.08
C GLU A 125 10.20 -5.60 11.33
N SER A 126 9.79 -5.73 12.59
CA SER A 126 8.38 -5.57 12.97
C SER A 126 8.29 -5.12 14.41
N GLY A 127 7.13 -4.58 14.79
CA GLY A 127 6.89 -4.15 16.16
C GLY A 127 5.46 -3.72 16.40
N VAL A 128 5.16 -3.47 17.67
CA VAL A 128 3.97 -2.73 18.10
C VAL A 128 4.35 -1.27 18.27
N TYR A 129 3.42 -0.37 18.02
CA TYR A 129 3.64 1.06 18.25
C TYR A 129 3.75 1.40 19.74
N ALA A 130 4.49 2.47 20.04
CA ALA A 130 4.54 3.01 21.40
C ALA A 130 3.23 3.71 21.78
N ALA A 131 2.65 4.46 20.84
CA ALA A 131 1.31 5.01 20.98
C ALA A 131 0.27 3.93 20.74
N GLN A 132 -0.54 3.64 21.75
CA GLN A 132 -1.63 2.66 21.67
C GLN A 132 -2.90 3.28 22.24
N TYR A 133 -4.05 2.87 21.72
CA TYR A 133 -5.35 3.33 22.19
C TYR A 133 -6.07 2.16 22.85
N THR A 134 -6.64 2.43 24.03
CA THR A 134 -7.57 1.53 24.71
C THR A 134 -8.91 2.23 24.73
N ALA A 135 -9.92 1.61 24.14
CA ALA A 135 -11.26 2.17 24.13
C ALA A 135 -11.84 2.18 25.57
N PRO A 136 -12.85 3.03 25.87
CA PRO A 136 -13.38 3.18 27.23
C PRO A 136 -13.98 1.89 27.82
N ASP A 137 -14.38 0.95 26.98
CA ASP A 137 -14.87 -0.38 27.37
C ASP A 137 -13.72 -1.38 27.65
N GLY A 138 -12.47 -0.94 27.53
CA GLY A 138 -11.28 -1.76 27.73
C GLY A 138 -10.95 -2.68 26.55
N ILE A 139 -11.69 -2.59 25.44
CA ILE A 139 -11.42 -3.36 24.23
C ILE A 139 -10.41 -2.56 23.38
N GLY A 140 -9.41 -3.25 22.84
CA GLY A 140 -8.42 -2.59 22.00
C GLY A 140 -7.39 -3.55 21.45
N GLU A 141 -7.06 -3.34 20.19
CA GLU A 141 -5.99 -4.02 19.50
C GLU A 141 -4.75 -3.12 19.50
N LEU A 142 -3.65 -3.60 20.06
CA LEU A 142 -2.35 -2.98 19.91
C LEU A 142 -1.94 -3.05 18.45
N ARG A 143 -1.81 -1.87 17.83
CA ARG A 143 -1.47 -1.72 16.42
C ARG A 143 0.01 -1.99 16.18
N SER A 144 0.31 -2.54 15.02
CA SER A 144 1.63 -3.06 14.68
C SER A 144 2.03 -2.72 13.25
N TRP A 145 3.34 -2.82 12.98
CA TRP A 145 3.95 -2.55 11.69
C TRP A 145 4.95 -3.65 11.34
N ALA A 146 5.16 -3.86 10.05
CA ALA A 146 6.14 -4.79 9.52
C ALA A 146 6.85 -4.17 8.32
N CYS A 147 8.15 -4.44 8.21
CA CYS A 147 9.02 -3.89 7.19
C CYS A 147 9.97 -4.97 6.68
N LEU A 148 10.24 -4.89 5.38
CA LEU A 148 11.31 -5.60 4.69
C LEU A 148 12.27 -4.54 4.11
N PRO A 149 13.23 -4.02 4.92
CA PRO A 149 14.21 -3.04 4.44
C PRO A 149 15.06 -3.64 3.30
N ALA A 150 15.30 -2.82 2.29
CA ALA A 150 15.63 -3.23 0.93
C ALA A 150 16.91 -4.03 0.71
N ALA A 151 16.83 -4.86 -0.35
CA ALA A 151 17.92 -5.05 -1.32
C ALA A 151 17.84 -4.04 -2.49
N ARG A 152 16.65 -3.82 -3.08
CA ARG A 152 16.41 -2.77 -4.10
C ARG A 152 15.27 -1.80 -3.75
N LEU A 153 14.35 -2.19 -2.87
CA LEU A 153 13.27 -1.35 -2.35
C LEU A 153 12.96 -1.72 -0.91
N SER A 154 12.85 -0.74 -0.02
CA SER A 154 12.41 -0.94 1.36
C SER A 154 10.89 -0.84 1.36
N ALA A 155 10.20 -1.80 1.96
CA ALA A 155 8.74 -1.82 1.96
C ALA A 155 8.19 -2.09 3.36
N CYS A 156 7.19 -1.33 3.77
CA CYS A 156 6.52 -1.50 5.04
C CYS A 156 5.00 -1.57 4.89
N THR A 157 4.35 -2.31 5.79
CA THR A 157 2.91 -2.36 6.00
C THR A 157 2.54 -1.90 7.41
N THR A 158 1.34 -1.33 7.55
CA THR A 158 0.74 -1.02 8.85
C THR A 158 -0.79 -0.95 8.78
N HIS A 159 -1.43 -1.05 9.94
CA HIS A 159 -2.85 -0.70 10.15
C HIS A 159 -2.94 0.12 11.44
N LEU A 160 -3.26 1.41 11.31
CA LEU A 160 -3.26 2.35 12.45
C LEU A 160 -4.59 2.32 13.21
N SER A 161 -4.62 3.01 14.36
CA SER A 161 -5.80 3.09 15.23
C SER A 161 -7.01 3.69 14.49
N SER A 162 -8.11 2.93 14.39
CA SER A 162 -9.37 3.38 13.79
C SER A 162 -10.18 4.34 14.66
N ASP A 163 -10.10 4.15 15.97
CA ASP A 163 -11.04 4.79 16.91
C ASP A 163 -10.44 6.04 17.59
N ASN A 164 -9.18 6.37 17.28
CA ASN A 164 -8.49 7.49 17.89
C ASN A 164 -7.48 8.14 16.94
N ALA A 165 -7.92 9.17 16.23
CA ALA A 165 -7.09 9.92 15.28
C ALA A 165 -5.77 10.47 15.88
N PRO A 166 -5.73 11.02 17.11
CA PRO A 166 -4.46 11.41 17.73
C PRO A 166 -3.45 10.27 17.90
N THR A 167 -3.93 9.09 18.31
CA THR A 167 -3.09 7.88 18.38
C THR A 167 -2.65 7.44 16.99
N ALA A 168 -3.55 7.36 16.01
CA ALA A 168 -3.18 7.02 14.62
C ALA A 168 -2.11 7.97 14.08
N PHE A 169 -2.25 9.27 14.31
CA PHE A 169 -1.26 10.27 13.87
C PHE A 169 0.09 10.07 14.56
N ALA A 170 0.12 9.72 15.86
CA ALA A 170 1.36 9.41 16.56
C ALA A 170 2.04 8.14 16.01
N GLN A 171 1.28 7.08 15.75
CA GLN A 171 1.75 5.84 15.14
C GLN A 171 2.31 6.06 13.73
N CYS A 172 1.60 6.87 12.93
CA CYS A 172 2.01 7.28 11.60
C CYS A 172 3.38 7.98 11.65
N LYS A 173 3.55 8.99 12.51
CA LYS A 173 4.84 9.67 12.70
C LYS A 173 5.96 8.74 13.17
N GLU A 174 5.66 7.80 14.05
CA GLU A 174 6.64 6.82 14.52
C GLU A 174 7.16 5.96 13.36
N LEU A 175 6.25 5.41 12.53
CA LEU A 175 6.64 4.62 11.37
C LEU A 175 7.38 5.46 10.34
N MET A 176 6.88 6.65 10.01
CA MET A 176 7.53 7.55 9.04
C MET A 176 8.92 7.98 9.51
N GLY A 177 9.11 8.25 10.80
CA GLY A 177 10.42 8.54 11.38
C GLY A 177 11.40 7.36 11.28
N ARG A 178 10.92 6.13 11.43
CA ARG A 178 11.72 4.92 11.24
C ARG A 178 12.14 4.75 9.78
N VAL A 179 11.19 4.84 8.85
CA VAL A 179 11.46 4.57 7.42
C VAL A 179 12.26 5.66 6.73
N ALA A 180 12.34 6.87 7.32
CA ALA A 180 13.23 7.93 6.84
C ALA A 180 14.72 7.52 6.86
N GLY A 181 15.11 6.59 7.74
CA GLY A 181 16.46 6.04 7.80
C GLY A 181 16.70 4.81 6.92
N TYR A 182 15.68 4.31 6.21
CA TYR A 182 15.82 3.10 5.41
C TYR A 182 16.48 3.36 4.06
N PRO A 183 17.18 2.36 3.48
CA PRO A 183 17.70 2.44 2.13
C PRO A 183 16.58 2.73 1.12
N ARG A 184 16.84 3.71 0.25
CA ARG A 184 15.90 4.17 -0.77
C ARG A 184 16.01 3.36 -2.07
N PRO A 185 14.94 3.25 -2.88
CA PRO A 185 13.61 3.78 -2.60
C PRO A 185 12.92 3.09 -1.42
N THR A 186 12.01 3.80 -0.76
CA THR A 186 11.24 3.30 0.38
C THR A 186 9.76 3.55 0.15
N VAL A 187 8.94 2.52 0.35
CA VAL A 187 7.48 2.61 0.30
C VAL A 187 6.85 2.15 1.61
N VAL A 188 5.78 2.84 2.01
CA VAL A 188 4.95 2.45 3.14
C VAL A 188 3.51 2.41 2.65
N ALA A 189 2.83 1.30 2.85
CA ALA A 189 1.46 1.10 2.43
C ALA A 189 0.62 0.57 3.60
N GLY A 190 -0.65 0.93 3.67
CA GLY A 190 -1.48 0.49 4.79
C GLY A 190 -2.81 1.20 4.85
N ASP A 191 -3.64 0.76 5.78
CA ASP A 191 -4.79 1.49 6.27
C ASP A 191 -4.36 2.40 7.42
N PHE A 192 -4.37 3.71 7.16
CA PHE A 192 -3.85 4.70 8.08
C PHE A 192 -4.91 5.25 9.02
N ASN A 193 -6.20 5.01 8.79
CA ASN A 193 -7.29 5.56 9.61
C ASN A 193 -7.11 7.07 9.93
N LEU A 194 -6.65 7.82 8.94
CA LEU A 194 -6.38 9.25 9.04
C LEU A 194 -7.04 9.97 7.85
N ASP A 195 -7.39 11.24 8.07
CA ASP A 195 -7.81 12.17 7.01
C ASP A 195 -6.64 13.06 6.56
N ASP A 196 -5.63 13.23 7.42
CA ASP A 196 -4.48 14.09 7.20
C ASP A 196 -3.17 13.30 7.08
N ALA A 197 -2.25 13.83 6.26
CA ALA A 197 -0.91 13.25 6.11
C ALA A 197 -0.04 13.50 7.35
N CYS A 198 0.75 12.50 7.73
CA CYS A 198 1.77 12.61 8.79
C CYS A 198 3.22 12.68 8.22
N ASP A 199 3.36 12.92 6.93
CA ASP A 199 4.65 12.80 6.24
C ASP A 199 5.68 13.85 6.73
N PRO A 200 6.94 13.43 6.97
CA PRO A 200 8.05 14.32 7.32
C PRO A 200 8.62 15.20 6.19
N GLY A 201 8.01 15.27 5.00
CA GLY A 201 8.43 16.12 3.88
C GLY A 201 9.45 15.49 2.92
N ALA A 202 9.86 14.24 3.19
CA ALA A 202 10.78 13.45 2.35
C ALA A 202 10.06 12.29 1.64
N PHE A 203 8.75 12.16 1.82
CA PHE A 203 7.91 11.22 1.12
C PHE A 203 6.77 11.97 0.42
N GLU A 204 6.36 11.45 -0.72
CA GLU A 204 5.10 11.85 -1.34
C GLU A 204 4.05 10.78 -1.04
N ARG A 205 2.78 11.17 -1.00
CA ARG A 205 1.63 10.29 -0.67
C ARG A 205 0.63 10.22 -1.82
N ARG A 206 -0.01 9.06 -1.99
CA ARG A 206 -1.28 8.88 -2.69
C ARG A 206 -2.23 8.06 -1.84
N ASP A 207 -3.52 8.26 -2.04
CA ASP A 207 -4.60 7.62 -1.30
C ASP A 207 -5.71 7.14 -2.24
N ASP A 208 -6.73 6.52 -1.64
CA ASP A 208 -7.97 6.07 -2.26
C ASP A 208 -9.14 7.05 -2.00
N GLY A 209 -8.86 8.32 -1.70
CA GLY A 209 -9.87 9.27 -1.24
C GLY A 209 -10.48 8.95 0.13
N GLY A 210 -9.99 7.90 0.81
CA GLY A 210 -10.36 7.51 2.16
C GLY A 210 -9.12 7.37 3.04
N VAL A 211 -8.97 6.23 3.69
CA VAL A 211 -7.99 6.01 4.76
C VAL A 211 -6.79 5.15 4.36
N GLN A 212 -6.78 4.56 3.15
CA GLN A 212 -5.64 3.75 2.74
C GLN A 212 -4.62 4.58 1.97
N TYR A 213 -3.36 4.55 2.43
CA TYR A 213 -2.30 5.37 1.87
C TYR A 213 -1.16 4.53 1.31
N VAL A 214 -0.47 5.11 0.32
CA VAL A 214 0.86 4.71 -0.12
C VAL A 214 1.77 5.94 -0.05
N PHE A 215 2.78 5.86 0.81
CA PHE A 215 3.91 6.79 0.84
C PHE A 215 5.07 6.23 0.02
N ALA A 216 5.80 7.09 -0.67
CA ALA A 216 7.02 6.74 -1.38
C ALA A 216 8.07 7.84 -1.21
N SER A 217 9.33 7.46 -1.04
CA SER A 217 10.44 8.41 -0.88
C SER A 217 10.62 9.30 -2.13
N ASP A 218 11.17 10.49 -1.94
CA ASP A 218 11.28 11.52 -2.98
C ASP A 218 12.18 11.18 -4.20
N ASP A 219 12.94 10.07 -4.16
CA ASP A 219 13.76 9.55 -5.26
C ASP A 219 12.96 8.74 -6.31
N VAL A 220 11.65 8.55 -6.07
CA VAL A 220 10.70 8.05 -7.05
C VAL A 220 9.58 9.06 -7.30
N SER A 221 8.87 8.88 -8.40
CA SER A 221 7.73 9.69 -8.80
C SER A 221 6.48 8.84 -8.95
N PHE A 222 5.34 9.37 -8.53
CA PHE A 222 4.04 8.75 -8.75
C PHE A 222 3.63 8.93 -10.21
N VAL A 223 3.53 7.81 -10.94
CA VAL A 223 3.13 7.78 -12.36
C VAL A 223 1.62 7.61 -12.49
N ARG A 224 1.04 6.74 -11.67
CA ARG A 224 -0.38 6.41 -11.73
C ARG A 224 -0.89 5.94 -10.37
N THR A 225 -2.13 6.33 -10.06
CA THR A 225 -2.90 5.81 -8.94
C THR A 225 -4.24 5.33 -9.48
N ASN A 226 -4.67 4.12 -9.11
CA ASN A 226 -6.00 3.64 -9.42
C ASN A 226 -6.61 2.98 -8.18
N GLU A 227 -7.87 3.28 -7.94
CA GLU A 227 -8.72 2.49 -7.06
C GLU A 227 -9.28 1.30 -7.84
N ILE A 228 -9.35 0.14 -7.17
CA ILE A 228 -9.82 -1.12 -7.72
C ILE A 228 -11.06 -1.51 -6.95
N ASP A 229 -12.17 -1.67 -7.67
CA ASP A 229 -13.40 -2.20 -7.09
C ASP A 229 -13.21 -3.65 -6.60
N MET A 230 -13.41 -3.84 -5.29
CA MET A 230 -13.35 -5.14 -4.62
C MET A 230 -14.71 -5.85 -4.62
N THR A 231 -15.67 -5.39 -5.44
CA THR A 231 -16.95 -6.06 -5.71
C THR A 231 -17.79 -6.32 -4.46
N GLY A 232 -17.65 -5.46 -3.45
CA GLY A 232 -18.32 -5.58 -2.15
C GLY A 232 -17.89 -6.78 -1.29
N THR A 233 -16.75 -7.42 -1.59
CA THR A 233 -16.20 -8.48 -0.72
C THR A 233 -15.46 -7.94 0.51
N THR A 234 -15.10 -6.66 0.48
CA THR A 234 -14.64 -5.80 1.57
C THR A 234 -15.28 -4.43 1.36
N ASP A 235 -15.28 -3.58 2.38
CA ASP A 235 -15.71 -2.18 2.34
C ASP A 235 -14.61 -1.22 1.84
N HIS A 236 -13.36 -1.68 1.69
CA HIS A 236 -12.29 -0.87 1.10
C HIS A 236 -12.08 -1.15 -0.39
N PRO A 237 -11.81 -0.12 -1.22
CA PRO A 237 -11.25 -0.35 -2.54
C PRO A 237 -9.82 -0.89 -2.43
N GLY A 238 -9.31 -1.51 -3.48
CA GLY A 238 -7.87 -1.76 -3.58
C GLY A 238 -7.15 -0.52 -4.09
N LEU A 239 -6.03 -0.13 -3.49
CA LEU A 239 -5.23 1.02 -3.93
C LEU A 239 -3.98 0.54 -4.69
N LEU A 240 -3.96 0.75 -6.00
CA LEU A 240 -2.82 0.42 -6.87
C LEU A 240 -2.06 1.67 -7.29
N VAL A 241 -0.80 1.74 -6.88
CA VAL A 241 0.13 2.82 -7.21
C VAL A 241 1.24 2.32 -8.12
N THR A 242 1.55 3.07 -9.17
CA THR A 242 2.73 2.88 -10.02
C THR A 242 3.72 4.01 -9.78
N LEU A 243 4.96 3.64 -9.48
CA LEU A 243 6.10 4.51 -9.26
C LEU A 243 7.13 4.32 -10.37
N ALA A 244 7.89 5.36 -10.66
CA ALA A 244 9.08 5.28 -11.49
C ALA A 244 10.23 6.01 -10.80
N SER A 245 11.46 5.48 -10.95
CA SER A 245 12.67 6.20 -10.56
C SER A 245 12.69 7.59 -11.21
N ARG A 246 13.13 8.58 -10.45
CA ARG A 246 13.40 9.93 -10.99
C ARG A 246 14.70 9.96 -11.78
#